data_AF-A0AAV3XGM6-F1
#
_entry.id   AF-A0AAV3XGM6-F1
#
_cell.length_a   1.000
_cell.length_b   1.000
_cell.length_c   1.000
_cell.angle_alpha   90.00
_cell.angle_beta   90.00
_cell.angle_gamma   90.00
#
_symmetry.space_group_name_H-M   'P 1'
#
loop_
_entity.id
_entity.type
_entity.pdbx_description
1 polymer ?
#
loop_
_entity_poly.entity_id
_entity_poly.type
_entity_poly.pdbx_seq_one_letter_code
_entity_poly.pdbx_strand_id
1 'polypeptide(L)'
;MNAIEPTQVQVCRNVMETLVSQEIDAQLLLLPARVAQSVNKIDVMTYAMNRLPALYASSQKGWQYQMSRAQKQYGQQILLAVRQAIIAVQRDPLRRVIPLQSHGDVQSQAAQVALDKLKELLQNEQLSWSNLVVIVEQSLIKASRGEMNSKSPRFLARSIDMWDRHGYLR
;
A
#
# COMPACT_ATOMS: atom_id res chain seq x y z
N MET A 1 -1.31 -30.02 -15.65
CA MET A 1 -1.91 -28.99 -14.77
C MET A 1 -0.95 -28.79 -13.61
N ASN A 2 -0.06 -27.79 -13.69
CA ASN A 2 0.83 -27.48 -12.58
C ASN A 2 0.09 -26.50 -11.68
N ALA A 3 -0.23 -26.94 -10.46
CA ALA A 3 -0.69 -26.07 -9.41
C ALA A 3 0.41 -25.04 -9.14
N ILE A 4 0.13 -23.77 -9.41
CA ILE A 4 0.98 -22.68 -8.97
C ILE A 4 0.75 -22.60 -7.46
N GLU A 5 1.57 -23.31 -6.69
CA GLU A 5 1.70 -23.11 -5.24
C GLU A 5 1.84 -21.60 -4.99
N PRO A 6 1.01 -20.97 -4.13
CA PRO A 6 1.13 -19.56 -3.86
C PRO A 6 2.53 -19.32 -3.31
N THR A 7 3.35 -18.60 -4.07
CA THR A 7 4.70 -18.23 -3.67
C THR A 7 4.58 -17.57 -2.29
N GLN A 8 5.03 -18.25 -1.23
CA GLN A 8 4.95 -17.71 0.12
C GLN A 8 5.69 -16.39 0.14
N VAL A 9 4.95 -15.29 0.16
CA VAL A 9 5.51 -13.95 0.21
C VAL A 9 6.21 -13.83 1.56
N GLN A 10 7.54 -13.92 1.55
CA GLN A 10 8.33 -13.78 2.75
C GLN A 10 8.40 -12.29 3.12
N VAL A 11 7.57 -11.89 4.08
CA VAL A 11 7.46 -10.50 4.54
C VAL A 11 8.40 -10.28 5.73
N CYS A 12 9.20 -9.21 5.66
CA CYS A 12 10.00 -8.73 6.78
C CYS A 12 9.50 -7.34 7.20
N ARG A 13 9.27 -7.12 8.50
CA ARG A 13 8.74 -5.84 9.04
C ARG A 13 9.48 -5.39 10.28
N ASN A 14 9.60 -4.08 10.46
CA ASN A 14 10.20 -3.49 11.65
C ASN A 14 9.14 -3.34 12.76
N VAL A 15 9.40 -3.96 13.91
CA VAL A 15 8.50 -3.93 15.06
C VAL A 15 8.36 -2.52 15.66
N MET A 16 9.41 -1.69 15.54
CA MET A 16 9.38 -0.32 16.05
C MET A 16 8.28 0.52 15.40
N GLU A 17 7.87 0.22 14.16
CA GLU A 17 6.81 0.95 13.47
C GLU A 17 5.51 0.97 14.27
N THR A 18 5.13 -0.19 14.83
CA THR A 18 3.90 -0.32 15.62
C THR A 18 3.97 0.50 16.90
N LEU A 19 5.07 0.39 17.65
CA LEU A 19 5.22 1.08 18.93
C LEU A 19 5.36 2.59 18.77
N VAL A 20 6.10 3.04 17.75
CA VAL A 20 6.23 4.46 17.43
C VAL A 20 4.89 5.04 17.01
N SER A 21 4.10 4.34 16.17
CA SER A 21 2.76 4.79 15.79
C SER A 21 1.84 4.96 17.00
N GLN A 22 1.85 3.99 17.92
CA GLN A 22 1.06 4.05 19.16
C GLN A 22 1.47 5.24 20.05
N GLU A 23 2.77 5.48 20.20
CA GLU A 23 3.28 6.59 20.99
C GLU A 23 2.99 7.95 20.35
N ILE A 24 3.03 8.06 19.01
CA ILE A 24 2.62 9.26 18.29
C ILE A 24 1.16 9.59 18.61
N ASP A 25 0.26 8.60 18.50
CA ASP A 25 -1.14 8.79 18.81
C ASP A 25 -1.35 9.20 20.28
N ALA A 26 -0.65 8.54 21.21
CA ALA A 26 -0.70 8.88 22.63
C ALA A 26 -0.25 10.31 22.93
N GLN A 27 0.87 10.76 22.36
CA GLN A 27 1.38 12.11 22.59
C GLN A 27 0.52 13.19 21.90
N LEU A 28 -0.01 12.91 20.71
CA LEU A 28 -0.89 13.86 20.00
C LEU A 28 -2.24 14.06 20.72
N LEU A 29 -2.77 13.02 21.39
CA LEU A 29 -3.98 13.13 22.21
C LEU A 29 -3.82 14.09 23.40
N LEU A 30 -2.58 14.30 23.87
CA LEU A 30 -2.28 15.23 24.97
C LEU A 30 -2.12 16.69 24.49
N LEU A 31 -2.09 16.92 23.18
CA LEU A 31 -1.94 18.26 22.61
C LEU A 31 -3.31 18.92 22.33
N PRO A 32 -3.37 20.26 22.27
CA PRO A 32 -4.56 20.95 21.79
C PRO A 32 -4.93 20.49 20.37
N ALA A 33 -6.23 20.28 20.12
CA ALA A 33 -6.73 19.72 18.85
C ALA A 33 -6.19 20.44 17.60
N ARG A 34 -6.10 21.78 17.65
CA ARG A 34 -5.55 22.60 16.56
C ARG A 34 -4.11 22.23 16.22
N VAL A 35 -3.29 22.00 17.25
CA VAL A 35 -1.89 21.62 17.08
C VAL A 35 -1.80 20.18 16.59
N ALA A 36 -2.54 19.25 17.21
CA ALA A 36 -2.55 17.85 16.82
C ALA A 36 -2.94 17.64 15.34
N GLN A 37 -3.91 18.42 14.84
CA GLN A 37 -4.35 18.37 13.44
C GLN A 37 -3.32 18.93 12.45
N SER A 38 -2.44 19.83 12.89
CA SER A 38 -1.42 20.45 12.02
C SER A 38 -0.17 19.59 11.83
N VAL A 39 0.01 18.54 12.65
CA VAL A 39 1.21 17.70 12.64
C VAL A 39 1.03 16.54 11.67
N ASN A 40 1.92 16.43 10.68
CA ASN A 40 1.97 15.26 9.79
C ASN A 40 2.56 14.04 10.52
N LYS A 41 1.73 13.03 10.80
CA LYS A 41 2.14 11.80 11.50
C LYS A 41 3.25 11.04 10.76
N ILE A 42 3.24 11.04 9.43
CA ILE A 42 4.25 10.33 8.62
C ILE A 42 5.63 10.97 8.84
N ASP A 43 5.71 12.30 8.82
CA ASP A 43 6.97 13.01 9.04
C ASP A 43 7.50 12.78 10.47
N VAL A 44 6.60 12.78 11.47
CA VAL A 44 6.96 12.45 12.85
C VAL A 44 7.49 11.03 12.95
N MET A 45 6.81 10.08 12.32
CA MET A 45 7.21 8.67 12.30
C MET A 45 8.58 8.49 11.63
N THR A 46 8.78 9.08 10.45
CA THR A 46 10.08 9.03 9.76
C THR A 46 11.19 9.65 10.59
N TYR A 47 10.96 10.82 11.20
CA TYR A 47 11.95 11.47 12.05
C TYR A 47 12.32 10.63 13.28
N ALA A 48 11.32 10.05 13.95
CA ALA A 48 11.53 9.19 15.12
C ALA A 48 12.25 7.89 14.75
N MET A 49 11.80 7.22 13.69
CA MET A 49 12.39 5.94 13.23
C MET A 49 13.86 6.08 12.82
N ASN A 50 14.25 7.20 12.22
CA ASN A 50 15.65 7.47 11.86
C ASN A 50 16.58 7.63 13.08
N ARG A 51 16.05 7.65 14.31
CA ARG A 51 16.79 7.79 15.57
C ARG A 51 16.68 6.57 16.48
N LEU A 52 15.93 5.55 16.05
CA LEU A 52 15.68 4.35 16.82
C LEU A 52 16.35 3.15 16.16
N PRO A 53 16.79 2.14 16.93
CA PRO A 53 17.32 0.92 16.34
C PRO A 53 16.22 0.17 15.60
N ALA A 54 16.51 -0.30 14.39
CA ALA A 54 15.58 -1.11 13.62
C ALA A 54 15.50 -2.54 14.17
N LEU A 55 14.29 -3.02 14.46
CA LEU A 55 14.04 -4.35 15.00
C LEU A 55 13.17 -5.15 14.03
N TYR A 56 13.81 -5.73 13.02
CA TYR A 56 13.12 -6.50 11.99
C TYR A 56 12.77 -7.92 12.44
N ALA A 57 11.65 -8.41 11.95
CA ALA A 57 11.24 -9.81 12.06
C ALA A 57 10.61 -10.31 10.76
N SER A 58 10.95 -11.55 10.40
CA SER A 58 10.42 -12.29 9.25
C SER A 58 9.55 -13.49 9.65
N SER A 59 9.29 -13.66 10.95
CA SER A 59 8.44 -14.72 11.49
C SER A 59 7.63 -14.22 12.67
N GLN A 60 6.49 -14.87 12.95
CA GLN A 60 5.62 -14.49 14.06
C GLN A 60 6.33 -14.60 15.42
N LYS A 61 7.12 -15.65 15.63
CA LYS A 61 7.92 -15.83 16.86
C LYS A 61 8.98 -14.74 17.00
N GLY A 62 9.67 -14.40 15.90
CA GLY A 62 10.63 -13.30 15.86
C GLY A 62 9.97 -11.95 16.17
N TRP A 63 8.77 -11.72 15.64
CA TRP A 63 7.98 -10.52 15.89
C TRP A 63 7.66 -10.36 17.38
N GLN A 64 7.12 -11.40 18.01
CA GLN A 64 6.79 -11.39 19.44
C GLN A 64 8.02 -11.13 20.32
N TYR A 65 9.14 -11.78 20.01
CA TYR A 65 10.40 -11.58 20.72
C TYR A 65 10.89 -10.13 20.61
N GLN A 66 10.96 -9.60 19.39
CA GLN A 66 11.40 -8.23 19.14
C GLN A 66 10.43 -7.22 19.76
N MET A 67 9.13 -7.49 19.79
CA MET A 67 8.13 -6.64 20.45
C MET A 67 8.37 -6.57 21.95
N SER A 68 8.55 -7.72 22.62
CA SER A 68 8.84 -7.74 24.05
C SER A 68 10.16 -7.03 24.37
N ARG A 69 11.18 -7.24 23.53
CA ARG A 69 12.46 -6.55 23.66
C ARG A 69 12.31 -5.03 23.49
N ALA A 70 11.58 -4.60 22.47
CA ALA A 70 11.30 -3.20 22.16
C ALA A 70 10.65 -2.49 23.36
N GLN A 71 9.59 -3.08 23.91
CA GLN A 71 8.88 -2.54 25.06
C GLN A 71 9.78 -2.45 26.31
N LYS A 72 10.57 -3.49 26.60
CA LYS A 72 11.42 -3.54 27.81
C LYS A 72 12.64 -2.63 27.74
N GLN A 73 13.29 -2.54 26.58
CA GLN A 73 14.61 -1.89 26.44
C GLN A 73 14.52 -0.49 25.84
N TYR A 74 13.50 -0.20 25.02
CA TYR A 74 13.47 1.00 24.20
C TYR A 74 12.28 1.92 24.46
N GLY A 75 11.38 1.60 25.40
CA GLY A 75 10.20 2.43 25.70
C GLY A 75 10.54 3.91 25.97
N GLN A 76 11.54 4.18 26.80
CA GLN A 76 11.98 5.56 27.07
C GLN A 76 12.56 6.25 25.83
N GLN A 77 13.31 5.51 25.00
CA GLN A 77 13.91 6.06 23.78
C GLN A 77 12.82 6.38 22.74
N ILE A 78 11.82 5.52 22.60
CA ILE A 78 10.65 5.74 21.73
C ILE A 78 9.91 7.01 22.16
N LEU A 79 9.61 7.15 23.46
CA LEU A 79 8.95 8.34 24.00
C LEU A 79 9.72 9.63 23.68
N LEU A 80 11.04 9.64 23.92
CA LEU A 80 11.88 10.80 23.66
C LEU A 80 12.01 11.11 22.16
N ALA A 81 12.18 10.08 21.33
CA ALA A 81 12.30 10.23 19.88
C ALA A 81 11.01 10.82 19.28
N VAL A 82 9.84 10.31 19.68
CA VAL A 82 8.54 10.82 19.23
C VAL A 82 8.32 12.27 19.70
N ARG A 83 8.66 12.58 20.95
CA ARG A 83 8.55 13.97 21.46
C ARG A 83 9.41 14.94 20.65
N GLN A 84 10.66 14.57 20.39
CA GLN A 84 11.57 15.38 19.56
C GLN A 84 11.07 15.50 18.12
N ALA A 85 10.50 14.44 17.57
CA ALA A 85 9.93 14.42 16.23
C ALA A 85 8.76 15.38 16.10
N ILE A 86 7.83 15.37 17.05
CA ILE A 86 6.69 16.30 17.08
C ILE A 86 7.19 17.75 17.10
N ILE A 87 8.16 18.07 17.98
CA ILE A 87 8.74 19.43 18.06
C ILE A 87 9.42 19.82 16.74
N ALA A 88 10.17 18.91 16.13
CA ALA A 88 10.87 19.18 14.87
C ALA A 88 9.89 19.45 13.71
N VAL A 89 8.83 18.65 13.59
CA VAL A 89 7.80 18.81 12.55
C VAL A 89 6.98 20.08 12.79
N GLN A 90 6.67 20.42 14.04
CA GLN A 90 5.97 21.66 14.36
C GLN A 90 6.77 22.94 14.08
N ARG A 91 8.10 22.87 14.15
CA ARG A 91 8.96 24.03 13.85
C ARG A 91 8.99 24.38 12.37
N ASP A 92 8.73 23.43 11.49
CA ASP A 92 8.71 23.63 10.04
C ASP A 92 7.44 23.04 9.39
N PRO A 93 6.25 23.59 9.71
CA PRO A 93 4.98 23.05 9.24
C PRO A 93 4.72 23.36 7.76
N LEU A 94 5.48 24.28 7.16
CA LEU A 94 5.39 24.64 5.74
C LEU A 94 6.39 23.89 4.87
N ARG A 95 7.14 22.94 5.43
CA ARG A 95 8.07 22.11 4.69
C ARG A 95 7.34 21.42 3.53
N ARG A 96 7.69 21.79 2.30
CA ARG A 96 7.19 21.10 1.11
C ARG A 96 7.89 19.76 0.99
N VAL A 97 7.18 18.69 1.34
CA VAL A 97 7.63 17.31 1.13
C VAL A 97 7.07 16.83 -0.20
N ILE A 98 7.93 16.31 -1.07
CA ILE A 98 7.49 15.55 -2.25
C ILE A 98 7.25 14.12 -1.74
N PRO A 99 6.01 13.61 -1.71
CA PRO A 99 5.74 12.28 -1.19
C PRO A 99 6.48 11.22 -2.02
N LEU A 100 6.99 10.19 -1.35
CA LEU A 100 7.51 9.01 -2.04
C LEU A 100 6.33 8.31 -2.73
N GLN A 101 6.51 7.99 -4.00
CA GLN A 101 5.58 7.11 -4.72
C GLN A 101 5.84 5.69 -4.22
N SER A 102 4.78 4.97 -3.81
CA SER A 102 4.95 3.57 -3.44
C SER A 102 5.36 2.78 -4.69
N HIS A 103 6.55 2.16 -4.65
CA HIS A 103 7.11 1.42 -5.78
C HIS A 103 6.25 0.20 -6.19
N GLY A 104 5.29 -0.22 -5.37
CA GLY A 104 4.30 -1.25 -5.73
C GLY A 104 3.13 -0.74 -6.58
N ASP A 105 2.97 0.58 -6.73
CA ASP A 105 1.69 1.15 -7.15
C ASP A 105 1.54 1.22 -8.66
N VAL A 106 2.59 1.44 -9.47
CA VAL A 106 2.34 1.63 -10.91
C VAL A 106 1.76 0.37 -11.56
N GLN A 107 2.33 -0.79 -11.25
CA GLN A 107 1.80 -2.07 -11.72
C GLN A 107 0.51 -2.47 -11.00
N SER A 108 0.39 -2.25 -9.68
CA SER A 108 -0.82 -2.59 -8.94
C SER A 108 -2.01 -1.70 -9.32
N GLN A 109 -1.77 -0.42 -9.62
CA GLN A 109 -2.76 0.55 -10.07
C GLN A 109 -3.12 0.33 -11.53
N ALA A 110 -2.15 0.05 -12.40
CA ALA A 110 -2.44 -0.37 -13.78
C ALA A 110 -3.24 -1.68 -13.80
N ALA A 111 -2.88 -2.64 -12.94
CA ALA A 111 -3.62 -3.88 -12.76
C ALA A 111 -5.05 -3.59 -12.24
N GLN A 112 -5.20 -2.73 -11.24
CA GLN A 112 -6.51 -2.38 -10.69
C GLN A 112 -7.40 -1.70 -11.75
N VAL A 113 -6.85 -0.76 -12.52
CA VAL A 113 -7.52 -0.13 -13.66
C VAL A 113 -7.90 -1.17 -14.72
N ALA A 114 -7.03 -2.15 -15.00
CA ALA A 114 -7.35 -3.23 -15.93
C ALA A 114 -8.48 -4.13 -15.41
N LEU A 115 -8.50 -4.42 -14.10
CA LEU A 115 -9.56 -5.20 -13.46
C LEU A 115 -10.91 -4.46 -13.53
N ASP A 116 -10.93 -3.16 -13.27
CA ASP A 116 -12.17 -2.37 -13.32
C ASP A 116 -12.70 -2.27 -14.76
N LYS A 117 -11.82 -2.13 -15.76
CA LYS A 117 -12.21 -2.24 -17.18
C LYS A 117 -12.77 -3.63 -17.53
N LEU A 118 -12.22 -4.70 -16.96
CA LEU A 118 -12.72 -6.06 -17.17
C LEU A 118 -14.09 -6.27 -16.53
N LYS A 119 -14.36 -5.68 -15.35
CA LYS A 119 -15.71 -5.68 -14.75
C LYS A 119 -16.74 -5.05 -15.67
N GLU A 120 -16.41 -3.90 -16.25
CA GLU A 120 -17.28 -3.21 -17.22
C GLU A 120 -17.52 -4.05 -18.47
N LEU A 121 -16.45 -4.60 -19.07
CA LEU A 121 -16.52 -5.39 -20.30
C LEU A 121 -17.36 -6.66 -20.11
N LEU A 122 -17.15 -7.35 -18.99
CA LEU A 122 -17.84 -8.61 -18.66
C LEU A 122 -19.17 -8.40 -17.94
N GLN A 123 -19.56 -7.14 -17.68
CA GLN A 123 -20.77 -6.77 -16.91
C GLN A 123 -20.90 -7.54 -15.59
N ASN A 124 -19.77 -7.74 -14.91
CA ASN A 124 -19.71 -8.54 -13.69
C ASN A 124 -19.02 -7.76 -12.57
N GLU A 125 -19.82 -7.18 -11.68
CA GLU A 125 -19.33 -6.40 -10.54
C GLU A 125 -18.65 -7.27 -9.46
N GLN A 126 -18.91 -8.58 -9.45
CA GLN A 126 -18.30 -9.52 -8.52
C GLN A 126 -16.92 -10.01 -8.98
N LEU A 127 -16.41 -9.53 -10.12
CA LEU A 127 -15.10 -9.88 -10.63
C LEU A 127 -14.00 -9.24 -9.77
N SER A 128 -13.08 -10.09 -9.32
CA SER A 128 -11.98 -9.80 -8.39
C SER A 128 -10.75 -10.62 -8.77
N TRP A 129 -9.59 -10.31 -8.21
CA TRP A 129 -8.36 -11.04 -8.51
C TRP A 129 -8.41 -12.54 -8.19
N SER A 130 -9.22 -12.96 -7.20
CA SER A 130 -9.32 -14.37 -6.80
C SER A 130 -10.18 -15.22 -7.73
N ASN A 131 -11.16 -14.62 -8.42
CA ASN A 131 -12.08 -15.31 -9.32
C ASN A 131 -11.92 -14.88 -10.79
N LEU A 132 -10.94 -14.03 -11.09
CA LEU A 132 -10.67 -13.48 -12.42
C LEU A 132 -10.55 -14.56 -13.49
N VAL A 133 -9.70 -15.56 -13.26
CA VAL A 133 -9.41 -16.63 -14.23
C VAL A 133 -10.68 -17.40 -14.58
N VAL A 134 -11.44 -17.80 -13.55
CA VAL A 134 -12.67 -18.58 -13.70
C VAL A 134 -13.73 -17.79 -14.47
N ILE A 135 -13.94 -16.51 -14.12
CA ILE A 135 -14.96 -15.67 -14.77
C ILE A 135 -14.58 -15.37 -16.22
N VAL A 136 -13.31 -15.13 -16.52
CA VAL A 136 -12.83 -14.90 -17.89
C VAL A 136 -13.02 -16.17 -18.73
N GLU A 137 -12.66 -17.34 -18.21
CA GLU A 137 -12.85 -18.62 -18.89
C GLU A 137 -14.33 -18.89 -19.20
N GLN A 138 -15.20 -18.72 -18.22
CA GLN A 138 -16.65 -18.88 -18.41
C GLN A 138 -17.22 -17.90 -19.43
N SER A 139 -16.75 -16.65 -19.41
CA SER A 139 -17.15 -15.63 -20.38
C SER A 139 -16.71 -15.98 -21.80
N LEU A 140 -15.49 -16.50 -21.98
CA LEU A 140 -14.99 -16.97 -23.28
C LEU A 140 -15.75 -18.19 -23.80
N ILE A 141 -16.15 -19.11 -22.92
CA ILE A 141 -16.98 -20.27 -23.29
C ILE A 141 -18.40 -19.82 -23.71
N LYS A 142 -18.99 -18.83 -23.03
CA LYS A 142 -20.28 -18.26 -23.43
C LYS A 142 -20.17 -17.52 -24.77
N ALA A 143 -19.06 -16.82 -25.00
CA ALA A 143 -18.75 -16.15 -26.25
C ALA A 143 -18.70 -17.13 -27.43
N SER A 144 -17.99 -18.25 -27.27
CA SER A 144 -17.84 -19.25 -28.34
C SER A 144 -19.14 -19.97 -28.69
N ARG A 145 -20.12 -19.96 -27.78
CA ARG A 145 -21.47 -20.51 -27.98
C ARG A 145 -22.48 -19.51 -28.57
N GLY A 146 -22.07 -18.24 -28.79
CA GLY A 146 -22.94 -17.20 -29.33
C GLY A 146 -23.97 -16.63 -28.33
N GLU A 147 -23.81 -16.93 -27.04
CA GLU A 147 -24.76 -16.56 -25.98
C GLU A 147 -24.46 -15.18 -25.35
N MET A 148 -23.53 -14.40 -25.93
CA MET A 148 -23.18 -13.08 -25.39
C MET A 148 -24.05 -11.97 -25.99
N ASN A 149 -24.84 -11.33 -25.14
CA ASN A 149 -25.52 -10.08 -25.45
C ASN A 149 -24.55 -8.89 -25.29
N SER A 150 -23.48 -8.84 -26.09
CA SER A 150 -22.57 -7.69 -26.07
C SER A 150 -23.22 -6.54 -26.85
N LYS A 151 -23.85 -5.60 -26.15
CA LYS A 151 -24.18 -4.32 -26.77
C LYS A 151 -22.89 -3.52 -27.00
N SER A 152 -22.44 -3.59 -28.25
CA SER A 152 -21.71 -2.57 -29.02
C SER A 152 -20.23 -2.82 -29.38
N PRO A 153 -19.88 -2.67 -30.68
CA PRO A 153 -18.54 -2.84 -31.25
C PRO A 153 -17.76 -1.50 -31.28
N ARG A 154 -17.46 -0.91 -30.12
CA ARG A 154 -16.72 0.37 -30.06
C ARG A 154 -15.29 0.31 -29.52
N PHE A 155 -14.83 -0.84 -29.03
CA PHE A 155 -13.57 -0.90 -28.29
C PHE A 155 -12.30 -1.23 -29.10
N LEU A 156 -12.41 -1.67 -30.35
CA LEU A 156 -11.22 -2.01 -31.16
C LEU A 156 -10.66 -0.84 -32.00
N ALA A 157 -11.38 0.29 -32.12
CA ALA A 157 -10.95 1.39 -32.99
C ALA A 157 -10.06 2.44 -32.31
N ARG A 158 -9.83 2.36 -30.99
CA ARG A 158 -9.14 3.44 -30.24
C ARG A 158 -7.89 3.02 -29.47
N SER A 159 -7.54 1.72 -29.43
CA SER A 159 -6.38 1.23 -28.67
C SER A 159 -5.10 1.12 -29.49
N ILE A 160 -5.16 1.13 -30.81
CA ILE A 160 -3.97 1.10 -31.68
C ILE A 160 -3.22 2.43 -31.70
N ASP A 161 -3.89 3.54 -31.41
CA ASP A 161 -3.31 4.89 -31.48
C ASP A 161 -2.64 5.38 -30.17
N MET A 162 -2.69 4.58 -29.10
CA MET A 162 -2.25 5.00 -27.76
C MET A 162 -0.86 4.48 -27.38
N TRP A 163 -0.33 3.47 -28.11
CA TRP A 163 1.00 2.91 -27.88
C TRP A 163 2.13 3.68 -28.57
N ASP A 164 1.82 4.60 -29.49
CA ASP A 164 2.80 5.41 -30.22
C ASP A 164 3.22 6.71 -29.50
N ARG A 165 2.60 7.07 -28.36
CA ARG A 165 2.90 8.35 -27.66
C ARG A 165 3.90 8.25 -26.51
N HIS A 166 4.24 7.06 -26.04
CA HIS A 166 5.26 6.90 -25.01
C HIS A 166 6.53 6.36 -25.66
N GLY A 167 7.31 7.28 -26.22
CA GLY A 167 8.59 7.02 -26.86
C GLY A 167 9.62 6.39 -25.93
N TYR A 168 9.59 5.07 -25.83
CA TYR A 168 10.64 4.23 -25.25
C TYR A 168 11.38 3.49 -26.37
N LEU A 169 11.95 4.25 -27.31
CA LEU A 169 13.04 3.80 -28.16
C LEU A 169 14.04 4.96 -28.30
N ARG A 170 14.94 5.06 -27.31
CA ARG A 170 16.33 5.46 -27.51
C ARG A 170 17.18 4.98 -26.34
#